data_AF-A0A317H5H1-F1
#
_entry.id   AF-A0A317H5H1-F1
#
_cell.length_a   1.000
_cell.length_b   1.000
_cell.length_c   1.000
_cell.angle_alpha   90.00
_cell.angle_beta   90.00
_cell.angle_gamma   90.00
#
_symmetry.space_group_name_H-M   'P 1'
#
loop_
_entity.id
_entity.type
_entity.pdbx_description
1 polymer ?
#
loop_
_entity_poly.entity_id
_entity_poly.type
_entity_poly.pdbx_seq_one_letter_code
_entity_poly.pdbx_strand_id
1 'polypeptide(L)'
;MRRNAGALLMIIVSGILSAVNAQTVAPTWDPTALETMRQLRDAALRDNYGYERLAHLSDNIGPRPIGSPQAAAAVDYVANELRKLGLDVRLEKVRVPRWIRGEDRCELVQYPGQVPGTTQRIVAAALGGPGVATPRDGITAEVLMVNSLAELTALPHDKVTGKIVLFNKRFDGRMADSGFAFDAYDQAVESRNDGRAVAERAGAIAVLVRSIGSAEFRLVHVGATDYFNAAHIPAAAITGEDADLIVRLSSQGPVRLRLMLSSDLHEEVDSYNVTADLKGREHPEQVVIVSGHLDSWDLGTGALDDGAGVVIAM
;
A
#
# COMPACT_ATOMS: atom_id res chain seq x y z
N MET A 1 -47.18 -57.09 -22.82
CA MET A 1 -46.14 -56.21 -23.42
C MET A 1 -45.11 -55.89 -22.35
N ARG A 2 -43.84 -55.88 -22.76
CA ARG A 2 -42.62 -56.06 -21.95
C ARG A 2 -42.45 -55.05 -20.81
N ARG A 3 -42.16 -55.55 -19.61
CA ARG A 3 -41.46 -54.83 -18.52
C ARG A 3 -39.96 -55.04 -18.74
N ASN A 4 -39.22 -53.98 -19.06
CA ASN A 4 -37.76 -53.97 -18.94
C ASN A 4 -37.39 -52.97 -17.84
N ALA A 5 -36.98 -53.51 -16.70
CA ALA A 5 -36.30 -52.75 -15.65
C ALA A 5 -34.85 -52.50 -16.12
N GLY A 6 -34.52 -51.26 -16.42
CA GLY A 6 -33.15 -50.82 -16.63
C GLY A 6 -32.48 -50.59 -15.27
N ALA A 7 -31.56 -51.48 -14.90
CA ALA A 7 -30.69 -51.30 -13.76
C ALA A 7 -29.73 -50.14 -14.03
N LEU A 8 -29.81 -49.08 -13.24
CA LEU A 8 -28.85 -47.98 -13.26
C LEU A 8 -27.63 -48.41 -12.45
N LEU A 9 -26.57 -48.84 -13.16
CA LEU A 9 -25.29 -49.19 -12.58
C LEU A 9 -24.59 -47.90 -12.12
N MET A 10 -24.63 -47.61 -10.81
CA MET A 10 -23.77 -46.58 -10.20
C MET A 10 -22.32 -47.07 -10.26
N ILE A 11 -21.54 -46.52 -11.18
CA ILE A 11 -20.08 -46.66 -11.17
C ILE A 11 -19.56 -45.72 -10.09
N ILE A 12 -19.23 -46.27 -8.92
CA ILE A 12 -18.42 -45.59 -7.90
C ILE A 12 -16.98 -45.61 -8.43
N VAL A 13 -16.56 -44.52 -9.08
CA VAL A 13 -15.14 -44.28 -9.34
C VAL A 13 -14.52 -43.87 -8.01
N SER A 14 -13.93 -44.83 -7.30
CA SER A 14 -12.98 -44.53 -6.21
C SER A 14 -11.74 -43.90 -6.84
N GLY A 15 -11.73 -42.58 -6.93
CA GLY A 15 -10.52 -41.82 -7.20
C GLY A 15 -9.62 -41.89 -5.98
N ILE A 16 -8.66 -42.82 -6.01
CA ILE A 16 -7.46 -42.73 -5.18
C ILE A 16 -6.74 -41.46 -5.65
N LEU A 17 -6.91 -40.36 -4.90
CA LEU A 17 -6.00 -39.22 -4.99
C LEU A 17 -4.65 -39.72 -4.48
N SER A 18 -3.83 -40.22 -5.38
CA SER A 18 -2.39 -40.27 -5.17
C SER A 18 -1.95 -38.82 -5.05
N ALA A 19 -1.80 -38.34 -3.81
CA ALA A 19 -1.01 -37.16 -3.52
C ALA A 19 0.42 -37.46 -3.98
N VAL A 20 0.70 -37.20 -5.25
CA VAL A 20 2.07 -37.10 -5.74
C VAL A 20 2.62 -35.89 -5.02
N ASN A 21 3.36 -36.15 -3.94
CA ASN A 21 4.32 -35.21 -3.41
C ASN A 21 5.25 -34.87 -4.59
N ALA A 22 4.97 -33.75 -5.26
CA ALA A 22 5.98 -33.02 -5.98
C ALA A 22 6.95 -32.44 -4.93
N GLN A 23 7.70 -33.32 -4.27
CA GLN A 23 8.99 -32.93 -3.73
C GLN A 23 9.79 -32.51 -4.96
N THR A 24 9.84 -31.20 -5.17
CA THR A 24 10.76 -30.59 -6.10
C THR A 24 12.13 -31.19 -5.81
N VAL A 25 12.69 -31.92 -6.77
CA VAL A 25 14.08 -32.34 -6.70
C VAL A 25 14.85 -31.04 -6.52
N ALA A 26 15.42 -30.84 -5.32
CA ALA A 26 16.23 -29.67 -5.07
C ALA A 26 17.30 -29.65 -6.16
N PRO A 27 17.47 -28.54 -6.90
CA PRO A 27 18.47 -28.48 -7.95
C PRO A 27 19.81 -28.86 -7.34
N THR A 28 20.45 -29.89 -7.90
CA THR A 28 21.81 -30.25 -7.51
C THR A 28 22.75 -29.21 -8.10
N TRP A 29 23.03 -28.20 -7.31
CA TRP A 29 23.97 -27.15 -7.68
C TRP A 29 25.39 -27.72 -7.73
N ASP A 30 26.13 -27.33 -8.75
CA ASP A 30 27.56 -27.63 -8.84
C ASP A 30 28.28 -27.11 -7.57
N PRO A 31 29.18 -27.90 -6.94
CA PRO A 31 29.87 -27.47 -5.73
C PRO A 31 30.66 -26.16 -5.89
N THR A 32 31.20 -25.89 -7.07
CA THR A 32 31.92 -24.63 -7.37
C THR A 32 30.95 -23.46 -7.44
N ALA A 33 29.78 -23.66 -8.05
CA ALA A 33 28.71 -22.67 -8.07
C ALA A 33 28.21 -22.34 -6.65
N LEU A 34 27.99 -23.36 -5.80
CA LEU A 34 27.62 -23.15 -4.39
C LEU A 34 28.68 -22.35 -3.64
N GLU A 35 29.95 -22.66 -3.85
CA GLU A 35 31.04 -21.93 -3.21
C GLU A 35 31.11 -20.48 -3.68
N THR A 36 30.90 -20.24 -4.99
CA THR A 36 30.84 -18.89 -5.56
C THR A 36 29.68 -18.09 -4.96
N MET A 37 28.49 -18.69 -4.82
CA MET A 37 27.34 -18.04 -4.17
C MET A 37 27.62 -17.68 -2.71
N ARG A 38 28.31 -18.55 -1.96
CA ARG A 38 28.72 -18.24 -0.57
C ARG A 38 29.70 -17.08 -0.53
N GLN A 39 30.67 -17.04 -1.43
CA GLN A 39 31.65 -15.95 -1.51
C GLN A 39 30.97 -14.61 -1.84
N LEU A 40 30.04 -14.59 -2.79
CA LEU A 40 29.27 -13.39 -3.14
C LEU A 40 28.43 -12.90 -1.96
N ARG A 41 27.71 -13.81 -1.29
CA ARG A 41 26.95 -13.48 -0.06
C ARG A 41 27.86 -12.88 1.00
N ASP A 42 28.99 -13.54 1.29
CA ASP A 42 29.90 -13.11 2.35
C ASP A 42 30.60 -11.78 2.02
N ALA A 43 30.87 -11.52 0.75
CA ALA A 43 31.36 -10.22 0.29
C ALA A 43 30.30 -9.13 0.49
N ALA A 44 29.06 -9.37 0.05
CA ALA A 44 27.96 -8.42 0.22
C ALA A 44 27.67 -8.12 1.70
N LEU A 45 27.75 -9.11 2.58
CA LEU A 45 27.53 -8.92 4.03
C LEU A 45 28.66 -8.18 4.76
N ARG A 46 29.84 -8.03 4.15
CA ARG A 46 31.00 -7.33 4.73
C ARG A 46 31.23 -5.94 4.13
N ASP A 47 30.46 -5.61 3.11
CA ASP A 47 30.58 -4.36 2.35
C ASP A 47 29.43 -3.41 2.71
N ASN A 48 29.65 -2.10 2.59
CA ASN A 48 28.68 -1.08 2.92
C ASN A 48 28.03 -0.40 1.70
N TYR A 49 28.33 -0.88 0.48
CA TYR A 49 27.87 -0.28 -0.78
C TYR A 49 26.36 -0.05 -0.80
N GLY A 50 25.55 -1.09 -0.55
CA GLY A 50 24.10 -0.98 -0.54
C GLY A 50 23.59 0.02 0.50
N TYR A 51 24.20 0.03 1.70
CA TYR A 51 23.85 0.98 2.75
C TYR A 51 24.15 2.44 2.35
N GLU A 52 25.32 2.71 1.75
CA GLU A 52 25.66 4.06 1.32
C GLU A 52 24.74 4.58 0.21
N ARG A 53 24.32 3.71 -0.72
CA ARG A 53 23.38 4.10 -1.77
C ARG A 53 21.97 4.31 -1.21
N LEU A 54 21.57 3.52 -0.23
CA LEU A 54 20.30 3.68 0.47
C LEU A 54 20.27 4.99 1.26
N ALA A 55 21.36 5.29 1.96
CA ALA A 55 21.54 6.54 2.69
C ALA A 55 21.44 7.72 1.72
N HIS A 56 22.06 7.66 0.54
CA HIS A 56 21.91 8.73 -0.45
C HIS A 56 20.47 8.88 -0.96
N LEU A 57 19.81 7.78 -1.33
CA LEU A 57 18.40 7.80 -1.76
C LEU A 57 17.48 8.38 -0.68
N SER A 58 17.72 8.04 0.58
CA SER A 58 16.84 8.40 1.70
C SER A 58 17.16 9.78 2.30
N ASP A 59 18.43 10.13 2.45
CA ASP A 59 18.85 11.31 3.21
C ASP A 59 19.12 12.51 2.28
N ASN A 60 19.69 12.27 1.10
CA ASN A 60 20.04 13.33 0.17
C ASN A 60 18.90 13.64 -0.82
N ILE A 61 18.23 12.61 -1.34
CA ILE A 61 17.09 12.77 -2.25
C ILE A 61 15.79 12.88 -1.46
N GLY A 62 15.57 12.00 -0.48
CA GLY A 62 14.40 12.05 0.39
C GLY A 62 13.17 11.34 -0.20
N PRO A 63 11.96 11.76 0.18
CA PRO A 63 10.74 11.22 -0.40
C PRO A 63 10.75 11.45 -1.91
N ARG A 64 10.39 10.42 -2.65
CA ARG A 64 10.38 10.42 -4.11
C ARG A 64 9.03 10.00 -4.67
N PRO A 65 7.95 10.78 -4.40
CA PRO A 65 6.63 10.54 -4.97
C PRO A 65 6.67 10.52 -6.48
N ILE A 66 5.83 9.69 -7.07
CA ILE A 66 5.72 9.58 -8.51
C ILE A 66 5.49 10.97 -9.16
N GLY A 67 6.25 11.26 -10.22
CA GLY A 67 6.19 12.55 -10.93
C GLY A 67 6.81 13.75 -10.18
N SER A 68 7.44 13.54 -9.03
CA SER A 68 8.16 14.59 -8.31
C SER A 68 9.56 14.85 -8.89
N PRO A 69 10.16 16.04 -8.66
CA PRO A 69 11.56 16.29 -8.97
C PRO A 69 12.53 15.30 -8.28
N GLN A 70 12.19 14.84 -7.07
CA GLN A 70 12.96 13.86 -6.32
C GLN A 70 12.95 12.48 -6.99
N ALA A 71 11.81 12.05 -7.53
CA ALA A 71 11.74 10.81 -8.32
C ALA A 71 12.60 10.90 -9.59
N ALA A 72 12.61 12.05 -10.28
CA ALA A 72 13.51 12.27 -11.42
C ALA A 72 14.99 12.24 -11.01
N ALA A 73 15.35 12.88 -9.88
CA ALA A 73 16.71 12.83 -9.34
C ALA A 73 17.13 11.40 -8.94
N ALA A 74 16.21 10.59 -8.41
CA ALA A 74 16.46 9.18 -8.08
C ALA A 74 16.74 8.35 -9.33
N VAL A 75 15.98 8.56 -10.42
CA VAL A 75 16.23 7.93 -11.73
C VAL A 75 17.64 8.24 -12.21
N ASP A 76 18.04 9.51 -12.20
CA ASP A 76 19.37 9.94 -12.64
C ASP A 76 20.47 9.33 -11.77
N TYR A 77 20.28 9.34 -10.45
CA TYR A 77 21.23 8.79 -9.50
C TYR A 77 21.46 7.29 -9.72
N VAL A 78 20.39 6.48 -9.71
CA VAL A 78 20.48 5.01 -9.88
C VAL A 78 21.07 4.65 -11.24
N ALA A 79 20.64 5.32 -12.32
CA ALA A 79 21.19 5.09 -13.65
C ALA A 79 22.70 5.37 -13.70
N ASN A 80 23.17 6.42 -13.02
CA ASN A 80 24.59 6.76 -12.98
C ASN A 80 25.40 5.79 -12.11
N GLU A 81 24.88 5.34 -10.97
CA GLU A 81 25.54 4.31 -10.15
C GLU A 81 25.67 2.98 -10.93
N LEU A 82 24.62 2.53 -11.60
CA LEU A 82 24.65 1.32 -12.43
C LEU A 82 25.66 1.44 -13.61
N ARG A 83 25.78 2.63 -14.23
CA ARG A 83 26.82 2.89 -15.25
C ARG A 83 28.23 2.80 -14.67
N LYS A 84 28.46 3.27 -13.43
CA LYS A 84 29.78 3.17 -12.78
C LYS A 84 30.18 1.73 -12.50
N LEU A 85 29.21 0.84 -12.30
CA LEU A 85 29.43 -0.60 -12.21
C LEU A 85 29.76 -1.26 -13.57
N GLY A 86 29.68 -0.51 -14.68
CA GLY A 86 29.97 -1.00 -16.03
C GLY A 86 28.80 -1.74 -16.70
N LEU A 87 27.57 -1.57 -16.20
CA LEU A 87 26.37 -2.18 -16.77
C LEU A 87 25.86 -1.38 -17.98
N ASP A 88 25.15 -2.07 -18.89
CA ASP A 88 24.47 -1.43 -20.02
C ASP A 88 23.13 -0.85 -19.56
N VAL A 89 23.11 0.46 -19.27
CA VAL A 89 21.98 1.15 -18.66
C VAL A 89 21.08 1.80 -19.70
N ARG A 90 19.78 1.51 -19.62
CA ARG A 90 18.73 2.11 -20.44
C ARG A 90 17.68 2.78 -19.55
N LEU A 91 17.13 3.89 -20.07
CA LEU A 91 16.00 4.58 -19.45
C LEU A 91 14.77 4.35 -20.31
N GLU A 92 13.81 3.61 -19.76
CA GLU A 92 12.56 3.30 -20.45
C GLU A 92 11.49 4.30 -20.03
N LYS A 93 11.11 5.18 -20.96
CA LYS A 93 10.18 6.27 -20.69
C LYS A 93 8.79 5.74 -20.30
N VAL A 94 8.25 6.28 -19.22
CA VAL A 94 6.86 6.07 -18.76
C VAL A 94 6.19 7.42 -18.49
N ARG A 95 4.87 7.50 -18.70
CA ARG A 95 4.04 8.66 -18.36
C ARG A 95 3.38 8.40 -17.03
N VAL A 96 3.48 9.33 -16.10
CA VAL A 96 3.00 9.13 -14.73
C VAL A 96 2.20 10.33 -14.22
N PRO A 97 1.19 10.12 -13.35
CA PRO A 97 0.47 11.21 -12.72
C PRO A 97 1.38 11.99 -11.78
N ARG A 98 1.05 13.26 -11.55
CA ARG A 98 1.74 14.13 -10.60
C ARG A 98 0.73 14.68 -9.59
N TRP A 99 0.46 13.88 -8.57
CA TRP A 99 -0.37 14.28 -7.44
C TRP A 99 0.52 14.90 -6.35
N ILE A 100 0.13 16.06 -5.84
CA ILE A 100 0.87 16.78 -4.80
C ILE A 100 -0.05 16.96 -3.59
N ARG A 101 0.39 16.46 -2.44
CA ARG A 101 -0.25 16.70 -1.15
C ARG A 101 -0.11 18.17 -0.76
N GLY A 102 -1.21 18.76 -0.32
CA GLY A 102 -1.23 20.08 0.32
C GLY A 102 -1.30 19.98 1.84
N GLU A 103 -2.05 20.89 2.45
CA GLU A 103 -2.39 20.86 3.87
C GLU A 103 -3.42 19.77 4.18
N ASP A 104 -3.12 18.98 5.20
CA ASP A 104 -4.00 17.99 5.81
C ASP A 104 -4.29 18.40 7.27
N ARG A 105 -5.56 18.65 7.60
CA ARG A 105 -6.01 18.99 8.95
C ARG A 105 -7.29 18.26 9.31
N CYS A 106 -7.32 17.72 10.52
CA CYS A 106 -8.40 16.90 11.01
C CYS A 106 -8.60 17.15 12.51
N GLU A 107 -9.84 17.38 12.95
CA GLU A 107 -10.13 17.61 14.36
C GLU A 107 -11.54 17.19 14.77
N LEU A 108 -11.67 16.67 15.98
CA LEU A 108 -12.96 16.47 16.63
C LEU A 108 -13.51 17.82 17.06
N VAL A 109 -14.72 18.14 16.58
CA VAL A 109 -15.42 19.40 16.86
C VAL A 109 -16.67 19.21 17.70
N GLN A 110 -17.15 17.97 17.82
CA GLN A 110 -18.22 17.61 18.74
C GLN A 110 -18.00 16.18 19.25
N TYR A 111 -18.03 15.97 20.57
CA TYR A 111 -17.91 14.65 21.18
C TYR A 111 -18.42 14.65 22.63
N PRO A 112 -18.81 13.48 23.19
CA PRO A 112 -19.21 13.38 24.59
C PRO A 112 -18.13 13.88 25.56
N GLY A 113 -18.52 14.71 26.51
CA GLY A 113 -17.60 15.29 27.49
C GLY A 113 -16.71 16.43 26.97
N GLN A 114 -16.93 16.90 25.73
CA GLN A 114 -16.21 18.06 25.18
C GLN A 114 -16.42 19.30 26.05
N VAL A 115 -15.32 19.94 26.42
CA VAL A 115 -15.37 21.26 27.06
C VAL A 115 -15.83 22.28 26.01
N PRO A 116 -16.86 23.12 26.31
CA PRO A 116 -17.37 24.09 25.35
C PRO A 116 -16.25 24.97 24.75
N GLY A 117 -16.26 25.10 23.41
CA GLY A 117 -15.28 25.91 22.68
C GLY A 117 -13.93 25.24 22.41
N THR A 118 -13.73 23.98 22.79
CA THR A 118 -12.47 23.24 22.54
C THR A 118 -12.59 22.28 21.36
N THR A 119 -11.47 21.94 20.72
CA THR A 119 -11.38 20.85 19.72
C THR A 119 -10.26 19.88 20.11
N GLN A 120 -10.25 18.69 19.52
CA GLN A 120 -9.12 17.76 19.65
C GLN A 120 -8.53 17.46 18.29
N ARG A 121 -7.21 17.64 18.15
CA ARG A 121 -6.50 17.32 16.90
C ARG A 121 -6.47 15.82 16.67
N ILE A 122 -6.87 15.42 15.47
CA ILE A 122 -6.67 14.08 14.92
C ILE A 122 -5.52 14.14 13.93
N VAL A 123 -4.56 13.22 14.04
CA VAL A 123 -3.47 13.11 13.08
C VAL A 123 -4.01 12.34 11.87
N ALA A 124 -4.07 13.03 10.74
CA ALA A 124 -4.61 12.52 9.50
C ALA A 124 -3.75 12.97 8.32
N ALA A 125 -3.76 12.19 7.24
CA ALA A 125 -3.15 12.57 5.97
C ALA A 125 -4.00 12.04 4.81
N ALA A 126 -4.14 12.81 3.73
CA ALA A 126 -4.85 12.39 2.53
C ALA A 126 -4.32 11.07 1.95
N LEU A 127 -5.22 10.22 1.46
CA LEU A 127 -4.83 9.05 0.68
C LEU A 127 -4.49 9.48 -0.76
N GLY A 128 -3.48 8.86 -1.35
CA GLY A 128 -2.98 9.20 -2.67
C GLY A 128 -3.87 8.66 -3.78
N GLY A 129 -4.06 9.43 -4.84
CA GLY A 129 -4.92 9.10 -5.96
C GLY A 129 -5.51 10.38 -6.54
N PRO A 130 -6.27 10.32 -7.66
CA PRO A 130 -6.99 11.47 -8.19
C PRO A 130 -7.79 12.13 -7.06
N GLY A 131 -7.31 13.30 -6.66
CA GLY A 131 -7.56 13.92 -5.37
C GLY A 131 -8.84 14.72 -5.42
N VAL A 132 -9.81 14.30 -4.61
CA VAL A 132 -10.94 15.14 -4.26
C VAL A 132 -10.51 15.87 -3.00
N ALA A 133 -10.03 17.10 -3.17
CA ALA A 133 -9.82 18.00 -2.05
C ALA A 133 -11.16 18.25 -1.34
N THR A 134 -11.10 18.52 -0.05
CA THR A 134 -12.28 19.08 0.62
C THR A 134 -12.60 20.46 0.06
N PRO A 135 -13.86 20.95 0.14
CA PRO A 135 -14.15 22.36 -0.03
C PRO A 135 -13.24 23.23 0.87
N ARG A 136 -13.07 24.51 0.52
CA ARG A 136 -12.18 25.44 1.23
C ARG A 136 -12.44 25.50 2.74
N ASP A 137 -13.71 25.43 3.15
CA ASP A 137 -14.12 25.49 4.56
C ASP A 137 -14.03 24.12 5.28
N GLY A 138 -13.60 23.08 4.56
CA GLY A 138 -13.58 21.70 5.02
C GLY A 138 -14.95 21.02 4.98
N ILE A 139 -14.98 19.77 5.43
CA ILE A 139 -16.20 18.98 5.65
C ILE A 139 -16.37 18.79 7.15
N THR A 140 -17.52 19.19 7.70
CA THR A 140 -17.86 18.94 9.10
C THR A 140 -19.08 18.05 9.23
N ALA A 141 -18.89 16.78 9.61
CA ALA A 141 -19.97 15.81 9.69
C ALA A 141 -19.78 14.80 10.83
N GLU A 142 -20.85 14.09 11.13
CA GLU A 142 -20.83 12.97 12.07
C GLU A 142 -20.02 11.80 11.49
N VAL A 143 -19.28 11.11 12.36
CA VAL A 143 -18.49 9.94 11.99
C VAL A 143 -19.32 8.68 12.15
N LEU A 144 -19.42 7.88 11.09
CA LEU A 144 -19.95 6.51 11.12
C LEU A 144 -18.79 5.54 11.03
N MET A 145 -18.64 4.68 12.03
CA MET A 145 -17.60 3.66 12.04
C MET A 145 -18.14 2.34 11.47
N VAL A 146 -17.32 1.70 10.65
CA VAL A 146 -17.51 0.33 10.16
C VAL A 146 -16.16 -0.40 10.16
N ASN A 147 -16.16 -1.72 10.20
CA ASN A 147 -14.95 -2.56 10.24
C ASN A 147 -14.66 -3.26 8.91
N SER A 148 -15.58 -3.18 7.94
CA SER A 148 -15.41 -3.79 6.62
C SER A 148 -16.30 -3.11 5.57
N LEU A 149 -15.99 -3.34 4.30
CA LEU A 149 -16.84 -2.94 3.18
C LEU A 149 -18.22 -3.60 3.23
N ALA A 150 -18.27 -4.87 3.65
CA ALA A 150 -19.49 -5.65 3.78
C ALA A 150 -20.43 -5.06 4.85
N GLU A 151 -19.87 -4.66 6.00
CA GLU A 151 -20.62 -3.97 7.05
C GLU A 151 -21.23 -2.67 6.53
N LEU A 152 -20.45 -1.85 5.84
CA LEU A 152 -20.95 -0.60 5.26
C LEU A 152 -22.06 -0.83 4.24
N THR A 153 -21.90 -1.81 3.36
CA THR A 153 -22.88 -2.14 2.30
C THR A 153 -24.20 -2.69 2.88
N ALA A 154 -24.13 -3.35 4.04
CA ALA A 154 -25.32 -3.88 4.72
C ALA A 154 -26.13 -2.79 5.45
N LEU A 155 -25.56 -1.60 5.67
CA LEU A 155 -26.26 -0.50 6.35
C LEU A 155 -27.33 0.13 5.45
N PRO A 156 -28.48 0.52 6.01
CA PRO A 156 -29.45 1.34 5.30
C PRO A 156 -28.83 2.67 4.83
N HIS A 157 -29.16 3.09 3.61
CA HIS A 157 -28.58 4.30 2.99
C HIS A 157 -28.75 5.57 3.83
N ASP A 158 -29.88 5.72 4.54
CA ASP A 158 -30.16 6.84 5.44
C ASP A 158 -29.23 6.89 6.67
N LYS A 159 -28.62 5.76 7.04
CA LYS A 159 -27.62 5.70 8.11
C LYS A 159 -26.24 6.21 7.67
N VAL A 160 -25.95 6.19 6.37
CA VAL A 160 -24.63 6.55 5.82
C VAL A 160 -24.64 7.96 5.21
N THR A 161 -25.77 8.36 4.62
CA THR A 161 -25.91 9.62 3.89
C THR A 161 -25.41 10.82 4.69
N GLY A 162 -24.46 11.58 4.11
CA GLY A 162 -23.96 12.83 4.71
C GLY A 162 -22.96 12.63 5.87
N LYS A 163 -22.53 11.40 6.14
CA LYS A 163 -21.54 11.10 7.20
C LYS A 163 -20.13 10.96 6.65
N ILE A 164 -19.16 11.09 7.54
CA ILE A 164 -17.78 10.68 7.31
C ILE A 164 -17.68 9.21 7.73
N VAL A 165 -17.33 8.31 6.82
CA VAL A 165 -17.17 6.88 7.15
C VAL A 165 -15.75 6.62 7.62
N LEU A 166 -15.59 6.06 8.81
CA LEU A 166 -14.32 5.55 9.33
C LEU A 166 -14.27 4.03 9.18
N PHE A 167 -13.39 3.53 8.32
CA PHE A 167 -13.03 2.11 8.28
C PHE A 167 -12.01 1.78 9.37
N ASN A 168 -12.45 1.07 10.41
CA ASN A 168 -11.65 0.71 11.58
C ASN A 168 -11.17 -0.75 11.56
N LYS A 169 -10.84 -1.28 10.38
CA LYS A 169 -10.23 -2.61 10.27
C LYS A 169 -8.83 -2.58 10.89
N ARG A 170 -8.65 -3.28 12.02
CA ARG A 170 -7.34 -3.39 12.68
C ARG A 170 -6.42 -4.30 11.88
N PHE A 171 -5.15 -3.91 11.80
CA PHE A 171 -4.08 -4.78 11.34
C PHE A 171 -3.90 -5.96 12.32
N ASP A 172 -3.83 -7.18 11.80
CA ASP A 172 -3.66 -8.37 12.63
C ASP A 172 -2.18 -8.61 12.96
N GLY A 173 -1.74 -8.00 14.07
CA GLY A 173 -0.37 -8.16 14.55
C GLY A 173 -0.01 -9.61 14.89
N ARG A 174 -0.96 -10.43 15.37
CA ARG A 174 -0.68 -11.83 15.71
C ARG A 174 -0.41 -12.67 14.47
N MET A 175 -1.19 -12.43 13.42
CA MET A 175 -0.97 -13.06 12.11
C MET A 175 0.38 -12.63 11.53
N ALA A 176 0.71 -11.34 11.60
CA ALA A 176 2.00 -10.83 11.15
C ALA A 176 3.18 -11.46 11.91
N ASP A 177 3.12 -11.50 13.25
CA ASP A 177 4.14 -12.11 14.11
C ASP A 177 4.28 -13.62 13.87
N SER A 178 3.25 -14.27 13.32
CA SER A 178 3.27 -15.69 12.96
C SER A 178 3.85 -15.96 11.56
N GLY A 179 4.40 -14.94 10.89
CA GLY A 179 5.02 -15.05 9.57
C GLY A 179 4.09 -14.75 8.39
N PHE A 180 2.87 -14.29 8.65
CA PHE A 180 1.85 -14.00 7.63
C PHE A 180 1.56 -12.49 7.53
N ALA A 181 2.62 -11.66 7.54
CA ALA A 181 2.49 -10.20 7.56
C ALA A 181 1.80 -9.63 6.31
N PHE A 182 2.02 -10.23 5.13
CA PHE A 182 1.33 -9.83 3.91
C PHE A 182 -0.16 -10.14 3.97
N ASP A 183 -0.56 -11.33 4.43
CA ASP A 183 -1.98 -11.67 4.60
C ASP A 183 -2.66 -10.74 5.62
N ALA A 184 -1.97 -10.39 6.71
CA ALA A 184 -2.47 -9.43 7.69
C ALA A 184 -2.66 -8.02 7.10
N TYR A 185 -1.75 -7.60 6.22
CA TYR A 185 -1.84 -6.33 5.50
C TYR A 185 -3.01 -6.35 4.50
N ASP A 186 -3.13 -7.41 3.69
CA ASP A 186 -4.13 -7.55 2.65
C ASP A 186 -5.56 -7.49 3.20
N GLN A 187 -5.78 -8.09 4.37
CA GLN A 187 -7.08 -8.00 5.06
C GLN A 187 -7.47 -6.58 5.46
N ALA A 188 -6.50 -5.69 5.67
CA ALA A 188 -6.75 -4.32 6.11
C ALA A 188 -6.70 -3.31 4.95
N VAL A 189 -5.88 -3.58 3.93
CA VAL A 189 -5.69 -2.69 2.77
C VAL A 189 -6.91 -2.56 1.89
N GLU A 190 -7.82 -3.55 1.90
CA GLU A 190 -9.11 -3.50 1.19
C GLU A 190 -9.87 -2.19 1.48
N SER A 191 -9.89 -1.74 2.73
CA SER A 191 -10.57 -0.50 3.12
C SER A 191 -9.92 0.76 2.53
N ARG A 192 -8.59 0.75 2.33
CA ARG A 192 -7.88 1.84 1.66
C ARG A 192 -8.10 1.82 0.15
N ASN A 193 -8.05 0.64 -0.44
CA ASN A 193 -8.11 0.47 -1.88
C ASN A 193 -9.52 0.73 -2.44
N ASP A 194 -10.57 0.22 -1.79
CA ASP A 194 -11.95 0.26 -2.35
C ASP A 194 -12.95 1.00 -1.45
N GLY A 195 -12.57 1.32 -0.21
CA GLY A 195 -13.48 1.92 0.76
C GLY A 195 -14.04 3.27 0.34
N ARG A 196 -13.27 4.07 -0.40
CA ARG A 196 -13.71 5.38 -0.90
C ARG A 196 -14.83 5.24 -1.93
N ALA A 197 -14.68 4.38 -2.95
CA ALA A 197 -15.73 4.10 -3.92
C ALA A 197 -16.97 3.41 -3.32
N VAL A 198 -16.80 2.50 -2.35
CA VAL A 198 -17.94 1.85 -1.68
C VAL A 198 -18.71 2.84 -0.80
N ALA A 199 -18.02 3.69 -0.05
CA ALA A 199 -18.66 4.66 0.84
C ALA A 199 -19.39 5.75 0.07
N GLU A 200 -18.84 6.25 -1.04
CA GLU A 200 -19.53 7.21 -1.91
C GLU A 200 -20.85 6.64 -2.44
N ARG A 201 -20.84 5.40 -2.93
CA ARG A 201 -22.06 4.71 -3.40
C ARG A 201 -23.12 4.54 -2.30
N ALA A 202 -22.69 4.45 -1.04
CA ALA A 202 -23.56 4.39 0.12
C ALA A 202 -24.03 5.78 0.61
N GLY A 203 -23.55 6.88 0.02
CA GLY A 203 -23.95 8.26 0.34
C GLY A 203 -23.03 8.97 1.35
N ALA A 204 -21.88 8.40 1.69
CA ALA A 204 -20.88 9.08 2.51
C ALA A 204 -20.31 10.31 1.77
N ILE A 205 -19.85 11.30 2.53
CA ILE A 205 -19.29 12.55 1.97
C ILE A 205 -17.78 12.66 2.14
N ALA A 206 -17.17 11.77 2.92
CA ALA A 206 -15.73 11.57 3.01
C ALA A 206 -15.43 10.25 3.72
N VAL A 207 -14.18 9.78 3.58
CA VAL A 207 -13.69 8.54 4.18
C VAL A 207 -12.46 8.78 5.04
N LEU A 208 -12.42 8.11 6.18
CA LEU A 208 -11.24 7.92 7.00
C LEU A 208 -10.90 6.43 7.03
N VAL A 209 -9.62 6.11 6.94
CA VAL A 209 -9.12 4.73 7.05
C VAL A 209 -8.17 4.67 8.23
N ARG A 210 -8.38 3.74 9.15
CA ARG A 210 -7.40 3.42 10.17
C ARG A 210 -6.08 3.03 9.49
N SER A 211 -4.98 3.62 9.93
CA SER A 211 -3.65 3.29 9.41
C SER A 211 -3.38 1.79 9.46
N ILE A 212 -2.91 1.25 8.34
CA ILE A 212 -2.71 -0.17 8.13
C ILE A 212 -1.28 -0.53 8.49
N GLY A 213 -1.09 -1.07 9.67
CA GLY A 213 0.20 -1.54 10.16
C GLY A 213 0.18 -1.72 11.67
N SER A 214 1.27 -2.27 12.21
CA SER A 214 1.42 -2.59 13.63
C SER A 214 1.99 -1.45 14.47
N ALA A 215 2.45 -0.35 13.85
CA ALA A 215 3.06 0.76 14.56
C ALA A 215 2.04 1.52 15.43
N GLU A 216 2.35 1.67 16.72
CA GLU A 216 1.57 2.45 17.70
C GLU A 216 2.36 3.69 18.15
N PHE A 217 2.72 4.53 17.17
CA PHE A 217 3.47 5.77 17.39
C PHE A 217 2.70 7.03 16.95
N ARG A 218 1.38 6.92 16.85
CA ARG A 218 0.50 7.97 16.30
C ARG A 218 0.97 8.46 14.92
N LEU A 219 1.34 7.50 14.07
CA LEU A 219 1.76 7.69 12.68
C LEU A 219 0.63 7.32 11.72
N VAL A 220 0.56 8.06 10.61
CA VAL A 220 -0.40 7.79 9.54
C VAL A 220 0.25 6.98 8.44
N HIS A 221 -0.44 5.94 7.97
CA HIS A 221 0.00 5.13 6.83
C HIS A 221 -0.83 5.50 5.60
N VAL A 222 -0.24 6.33 4.74
CA VAL A 222 -0.82 6.70 3.46
C VAL A 222 -0.63 5.58 2.44
N GLY A 223 -1.24 5.77 1.28
CA GLY A 223 -1.20 4.82 0.20
C GLY A 223 -2.17 5.21 -0.89
N ALA A 224 -2.11 4.50 -2.00
CA ALA A 224 -3.03 4.70 -3.09
C ALA A 224 -4.46 4.29 -2.67
N THR A 225 -5.46 4.97 -3.21
CA THR A 225 -6.88 4.67 -3.04
C THR A 225 -7.58 4.67 -4.39
N ASP A 226 -8.52 3.73 -4.57
CA ASP A 226 -9.36 3.53 -5.76
C ASP A 226 -8.59 3.49 -7.10
N TYR A 227 -7.61 2.60 -7.22
CA TYR A 227 -6.82 2.41 -8.45
C TYR A 227 -7.66 2.18 -9.72
N PHE A 228 -8.90 1.69 -9.58
CA PHE A 228 -9.79 1.34 -10.69
C PHE A 228 -11.16 2.03 -10.64
N ASN A 229 -11.38 2.95 -9.68
CA ASN A 229 -12.67 3.61 -9.48
C ASN A 229 -12.49 5.14 -9.47
N ALA A 230 -13.38 5.86 -10.15
CA ALA A 230 -13.41 7.32 -10.08
C ALA A 230 -14.36 7.76 -8.96
N ALA A 231 -13.95 7.59 -7.71
CA ALA A 231 -14.74 8.10 -6.58
C ALA A 231 -14.42 9.58 -6.29
N HIS A 232 -15.44 10.36 -5.95
CA HIS A 232 -15.36 11.82 -5.89
C HIS A 232 -15.52 12.40 -4.48
N ILE A 233 -15.26 11.63 -3.43
CA ILE A 233 -15.28 12.11 -2.04
C ILE A 233 -13.86 12.14 -1.45
N PRO A 234 -13.53 13.10 -0.56
CA PRO A 234 -12.20 13.15 0.08
C PRO A 234 -11.94 11.91 0.94
N ALA A 235 -10.68 11.46 0.98
CA ALA A 235 -10.28 10.31 1.79
C ALA A 235 -8.93 10.54 2.48
N ALA A 236 -8.83 10.12 3.74
CA ALA A 236 -7.62 10.26 4.55
C ALA A 236 -7.33 8.98 5.36
N ALA A 237 -6.06 8.72 5.64
CA ALA A 237 -5.66 7.84 6.72
C ALA A 237 -5.69 8.61 8.05
N ILE A 238 -6.05 7.93 9.15
CA ILE A 238 -5.87 8.41 10.52
C ILE A 238 -5.05 7.40 11.32
N THR A 239 -4.43 7.85 12.41
CA THR A 239 -3.64 6.97 13.28
C THR A 239 -4.52 5.90 13.94
N GLY A 240 -3.92 4.78 14.34
CA GLY A 240 -4.65 3.72 15.05
C GLY A 240 -5.20 4.19 16.39
N GLU A 241 -4.46 5.05 17.08
CA GLU A 241 -4.79 5.61 18.39
C GLU A 241 -5.92 6.63 18.30
N ASP A 242 -5.93 7.46 17.26
CA ASP A 242 -7.03 8.39 17.00
C ASP A 242 -8.31 7.65 16.56
N ALA A 243 -8.18 6.58 15.78
CA ALA A 243 -9.31 5.69 15.50
C ALA A 243 -9.88 5.08 16.79
N ASP A 244 -9.01 4.62 17.69
CA ASP A 244 -9.42 4.06 18.98
C ASP A 244 -10.07 5.10 19.90
N LEU A 245 -9.59 6.34 19.87
CA LEU A 245 -10.25 7.47 20.54
C LEU A 245 -11.67 7.68 20.01
N ILE A 246 -11.83 7.73 18.69
CA ILE A 246 -13.14 7.89 18.05
C ILE A 246 -14.06 6.73 18.43
N VAL A 247 -13.58 5.48 18.42
CA VAL A 247 -14.36 4.31 18.85
C VAL A 247 -14.90 4.49 20.28
N ARG A 248 -14.03 4.87 21.22
CA ARG A 248 -14.39 5.05 22.63
C ARG A 248 -15.36 6.22 22.85
N LEU A 249 -15.26 7.28 22.06
CA LEU A 249 -16.18 8.43 22.14
C LEU A 249 -17.53 8.10 21.50
N SER A 250 -17.53 7.42 20.35
CA SER A 250 -18.75 7.03 19.63
C SER A 250 -19.63 6.06 20.44
N SER A 251 -19.05 5.25 21.33
CA SER A 251 -19.83 4.40 22.25
C SER A 251 -20.54 5.19 23.34
N GLN A 252 -20.16 6.45 23.57
CA GLN A 252 -20.76 7.36 24.55
C GLN A 252 -21.77 8.32 23.92
N GLY A 253 -21.74 8.49 22.60
CA GLY A 253 -22.63 9.37 21.86
C GLY A 253 -22.04 9.86 20.53
N PRO A 254 -22.77 10.70 19.78
CA PRO A 254 -22.34 11.15 18.46
C PRO A 254 -21.00 11.91 18.48
N VAL A 255 -20.15 11.61 17.51
CA VAL A 255 -18.87 12.29 17.29
C VAL A 255 -18.90 12.99 15.93
N ARG A 256 -18.51 14.27 15.88
CA ARG A 256 -18.34 15.02 14.63
C ARG A 256 -16.91 15.46 14.45
N LEU A 257 -16.46 15.39 13.20
CA LEU A 257 -15.11 15.71 12.78
C LEU A 257 -15.15 16.81 11.72
N ARG A 258 -14.19 17.73 11.76
CA ARG A 258 -13.89 18.66 10.68
C ARG A 258 -12.64 18.18 9.95
N LEU A 259 -12.81 17.84 8.67
CA LEU A 259 -11.77 17.36 7.77
C LEU A 259 -11.44 18.44 6.74
N MET A 260 -10.16 18.76 6.59
CA MET A 260 -9.63 19.65 5.56
C MET A 260 -8.47 18.91 4.89
N LEU A 261 -8.62 18.60 3.61
CA LEU A 261 -7.60 17.97 2.78
C LEU A 261 -7.44 18.82 1.54
N SER A 262 -6.22 19.21 1.22
CA SER A 262 -5.89 19.86 -0.04
C SER A 262 -4.87 19.01 -0.79
N SER A 263 -5.06 18.95 -2.10
CA SER A 263 -4.15 18.26 -3.00
C SER A 263 -4.40 18.71 -4.43
N ASP A 264 -3.35 18.72 -5.23
CA ASP A 264 -3.42 19.11 -6.64
C ASP A 264 -3.00 17.94 -7.52
N LEU A 265 -3.84 17.60 -8.51
CA LEU A 265 -3.46 16.69 -9.58
C LEU A 265 -3.02 17.54 -10.78
N HIS A 266 -1.72 17.49 -11.09
CA HIS A 266 -1.16 18.12 -12.26
C HIS A 266 -1.25 17.22 -13.49
N GLU A 267 -0.97 17.79 -14.65
CA GLU A 267 -0.74 17.03 -15.88
C GLU A 267 0.33 15.95 -15.66
N GLU A 268 0.15 14.84 -16.37
CA GLU A 268 1.14 13.77 -16.36
C GLU A 268 2.51 14.28 -16.80
N VAL A 269 3.55 13.73 -16.18
CA VAL A 269 4.94 14.03 -16.49
C VAL A 269 5.66 12.78 -16.98
N ASP A 270 6.81 12.99 -17.60
CA ASP A 270 7.69 11.89 -17.96
C ASP A 270 8.43 11.39 -16.72
N SER A 271 8.53 10.07 -16.60
CA SER A 271 9.40 9.36 -15.67
C SER A 271 10.05 8.19 -16.41
N TYR A 272 10.87 7.39 -15.74
CA TYR A 272 11.61 6.31 -16.38
C TYR A 272 11.75 5.10 -15.47
N ASN A 273 11.61 3.91 -16.05
CA ASN A 273 12.22 2.72 -15.47
C ASN A 273 13.72 2.77 -15.77
N VAL A 274 14.55 2.47 -14.77
CA VAL A 274 15.99 2.31 -14.96
C VAL A 274 16.28 0.82 -15.11
N THR A 275 16.74 0.41 -16.29
CA THR A 275 17.15 -0.97 -16.55
C THR A 275 18.66 -1.04 -16.78
N ALA A 276 19.30 -2.09 -16.28
CA ALA A 276 20.74 -2.29 -16.41
C ALA A 276 21.06 -3.76 -16.67
N ASP A 277 21.67 -4.04 -17.82
CA ASP A 277 21.93 -5.41 -18.25
C ASP A 277 23.38 -5.82 -17.93
N LEU A 278 23.53 -6.97 -17.25
CA LEU A 278 24.77 -7.73 -17.20
C LEU A 278 24.67 -8.91 -18.17
N LYS A 279 25.20 -8.74 -19.38
CA LYS A 279 25.01 -9.72 -20.45
C LYS A 279 25.70 -11.06 -20.13
N GLY A 280 24.92 -12.13 -20.13
CA GLY A 280 25.41 -13.51 -20.01
C GLY A 280 26.33 -13.91 -21.17
N ARG A 281 27.17 -14.92 -20.94
CA ARG A 281 28.16 -15.40 -21.92
C ARG A 281 27.63 -16.54 -22.80
N GLU A 282 27.09 -17.58 -22.17
CA GLU A 282 26.66 -18.81 -22.87
C GLU A 282 25.23 -18.71 -23.41
N HIS A 283 24.31 -18.18 -22.60
CA HIS A 283 22.89 -18.01 -22.92
C HIS A 283 22.44 -16.54 -22.77
N PRO A 284 22.95 -15.60 -23.60
CA PRO A 284 22.63 -14.17 -23.49
C PRO A 284 21.16 -13.83 -23.76
N GLU A 285 20.37 -14.77 -24.30
CA GLU A 285 18.94 -14.67 -24.54
C GLU A 285 18.08 -14.98 -23.31
N GLN A 286 18.64 -15.64 -22.30
CA GLN A 286 17.94 -15.96 -21.06
C GLN A 286 18.03 -14.79 -20.09
N VAL A 287 16.91 -14.46 -19.45
CA VAL A 287 16.78 -13.29 -18.58
C VAL A 287 16.49 -13.71 -17.15
N VAL A 288 17.24 -13.15 -16.21
CA VAL A 288 16.94 -13.16 -14.78
C VAL A 288 16.71 -11.71 -14.37
N ILE A 289 15.57 -11.44 -13.74
CA ILE A 289 15.21 -10.08 -13.29
C ILE A 289 15.37 -10.03 -11.77
N VAL A 290 16.13 -9.05 -11.31
CA VAL A 290 16.21 -8.62 -9.90
C VAL A 290 15.82 -7.14 -9.90
N SER A 291 14.88 -6.75 -9.04
CA SER A 291 14.25 -5.43 -9.12
C SER A 291 13.77 -4.94 -7.76
N GLY A 292 13.72 -3.62 -7.61
CA GLY A 292 12.93 -2.89 -6.61
C GLY A 292 12.25 -1.68 -7.26
N HIS A 293 11.27 -1.08 -6.59
CA HIS A 293 10.62 0.12 -7.14
C HIS A 293 11.25 1.41 -6.58
N LEU A 294 11.42 2.39 -7.46
CA LEU A 294 12.25 3.55 -7.16
C LEU A 294 11.48 4.70 -6.53
N ASP A 295 10.18 4.79 -6.73
CA ASP A 295 9.32 5.80 -6.11
C ASP A 295 9.04 5.48 -4.64
N SER A 296 8.52 6.46 -3.91
CA SER A 296 8.08 6.29 -2.52
C SER A 296 6.93 7.23 -2.19
N TRP A 297 6.23 6.98 -1.09
CA TRP A 297 5.33 7.97 -0.51
C TRP A 297 6.07 9.18 0.06
N ASP A 298 5.32 10.26 0.28
CA ASP A 298 5.81 11.61 0.50
C ASP A 298 6.07 11.99 1.97
N LEU A 299 5.53 11.23 2.93
CA LEU A 299 5.61 11.55 4.36
C LEU A 299 6.87 11.01 5.05
N GLY A 300 7.65 10.15 4.38
CA GLY A 300 8.89 9.59 4.89
C GLY A 300 10.05 9.84 3.92
N THR A 301 11.02 8.92 3.88
CA THR A 301 12.17 8.98 2.95
C THR A 301 12.28 7.73 2.06
N GLY A 302 11.27 6.85 2.08
CA GLY A 302 11.21 5.67 1.23
C GLY A 302 12.34 4.67 1.47
N ALA A 303 12.92 4.62 2.68
CA ALA A 303 14.09 3.77 2.93
C ALA A 303 13.75 2.28 2.78
N LEU A 304 12.72 1.80 3.48
CA LEU A 304 12.30 0.39 3.41
C LEU A 304 11.35 0.09 2.25
N ASP A 305 10.62 1.10 1.78
CA ASP A 305 9.59 1.02 0.73
C ASP A 305 9.88 2.08 -0.35
N ASP A 306 10.67 1.77 -1.38
CA ASP A 306 11.47 0.54 -1.55
C ASP A 306 12.94 0.84 -1.91
N GLY A 307 13.52 1.82 -1.22
CA GLY A 307 14.94 2.13 -1.37
C GLY A 307 15.82 0.90 -1.10
N ALA A 308 15.44 0.09 -0.12
CA ALA A 308 16.12 -1.15 0.24
C ALA A 308 16.10 -2.16 -0.92
N GLY A 309 14.95 -2.44 -1.53
CA GLY A 309 14.86 -3.34 -2.68
C GLY A 309 15.65 -2.85 -3.88
N VAL A 310 15.63 -1.53 -4.14
CA VAL A 310 16.45 -0.91 -5.19
C VAL A 310 17.94 -1.20 -4.97
N VAL A 311 18.48 -0.90 -3.79
CA VAL A 311 19.93 -1.07 -3.55
C VAL A 311 20.36 -2.53 -3.36
N ILE A 312 19.43 -3.43 -3.01
CA ILE A 312 19.68 -4.87 -2.98
C ILE A 312 19.74 -5.43 -4.40
N ALA A 313 18.96 -4.85 -5.33
CA ALA A 313 18.99 -5.24 -6.75
C ALA A 313 20.21 -4.69 -7.50
N MET A 314 20.74 -3.53 -7.09
CA MET A 314 21.97 -2.92 -7.62
C MET A 314 23.23 -3.69 -7.21
#